data_AF-A0A847CRA4-F1
#
_entry.id   AF-A0A847CRA4-F1
#
_cell.length_a   1.000
_cell.length_b   1.000
_cell.length_c   1.000
_cell.angle_alpha   90.00
_cell.angle_beta   90.00
_cell.angle_gamma   90.00
#
_symmetry.space_group_name_H-M   'P 1'
#
loop_
_entity.id
_entity.type
_entity.pdbx_description
1 polymer ?
#
loop_
_entity_poly.entity_id
_entity_poly.type
_entity_poly.pdbx_seq_one_letter_code
_entity_poly.pdbx_strand_id
1 'polypeptide(L)'
;TRKKLKEILLRLHIENSERSDSDIMEEAIEELADFFAVSKFAAKLRAIELGFSQAQGVWNYLNGTYLPSFSFKATALNKDESYIIDIRNACYEASFDVSFKANLEKGDFIYVDYMYCINDEKYVEKSADGKCTLTSYARQHVDECCIKFKQKFKITKTQGDAYYTQCSLCRDIDASSYCECTYIEDEDNQDVVQRAIELKKLKEEGERITGILRSLPMSFSGTLDAHMKRLKKEDGTKMTNLELALRTGLSDRYIQDLRKEEKNVSYETVCAICIGLHLHPKFSNDLIKKSRNDYPLTEEGYFGQFLIEHHYMETLDLCNEKLREMGYKTWGKDL
;
A
#
# COMPACT_ATOMS: atom_id res chain seq x y z
N THR A 1 37.88 13.66 0.38
CA THR A 1 36.70 12.92 -0.13
C THR A 1 35.36 13.56 0.25
N ARG A 2 34.95 13.65 1.53
CA ARG A 2 33.62 14.20 1.94
C ARG A 2 33.26 15.54 1.28
N LYS A 3 34.16 16.53 1.33
CA LYS A 3 33.94 17.85 0.72
C LYS A 3 33.71 17.75 -0.79
N LYS A 4 34.52 16.94 -1.48
CA LYS A 4 34.44 16.76 -2.93
C LYS A 4 33.15 16.05 -3.34
N LEU A 5 32.72 15.01 -2.62
CA LEU A 5 31.46 14.33 -2.90
C LEU A 5 30.25 15.27 -2.70
N LYS A 6 30.25 16.11 -1.66
CA LYS A 6 29.20 17.14 -1.49
C LYS A 6 29.16 18.15 -2.65
N GLU A 7 30.32 18.58 -3.12
CA GLU A 7 30.44 19.49 -4.26
C GLU A 7 29.88 18.87 -5.54
N ILE A 8 30.24 17.61 -5.84
CA ILE A 8 29.73 16.86 -6.99
C ILE A 8 28.21 16.69 -6.89
N LEU A 9 27.70 16.20 -5.75
CA LEU A 9 26.26 16.00 -5.56
C LEU A 9 25.48 17.30 -5.71
N LEU A 10 25.94 18.40 -5.10
CA LEU A 10 25.29 19.70 -5.22
C LEU A 10 25.21 20.15 -6.68
N ARG A 11 26.32 20.02 -7.42
CA ARG A 11 26.36 20.37 -8.85
C ARG A 11 25.39 19.51 -9.66
N LEU A 12 25.41 18.18 -9.49
CA LEU A 12 24.56 17.26 -10.24
C LEU A 12 23.07 17.48 -9.98
N HIS A 13 22.67 17.78 -8.74
CA HIS A 13 21.28 18.12 -8.42
C HIS A 13 20.83 19.44 -9.07
N ILE A 14 21.72 20.43 -9.18
CA ILE A 14 21.41 21.73 -9.83
C ILE A 14 21.32 21.57 -11.34
N GLU A 15 22.25 20.84 -11.94
CA GLU A 15 22.35 20.67 -13.40
C GLU A 15 21.27 19.73 -13.96
N ASN A 16 20.75 18.80 -13.16
CA ASN A 16 19.84 17.76 -13.63
C ASN A 16 18.68 17.49 -12.66
N SER A 17 17.76 18.45 -12.51
CA SER A 17 16.60 18.34 -11.59
C SER A 17 15.62 17.20 -11.92
N GLU A 18 15.60 16.73 -13.16
CA GLU A 18 14.70 15.66 -13.62
C GLU A 18 15.25 14.24 -13.38
N ARG A 19 16.53 14.13 -12.97
CA ARG A 19 17.15 12.83 -12.74
C ARG A 19 16.80 12.30 -11.36
N SER A 20 16.76 10.97 -11.27
CA SER A 20 16.48 10.31 -10.01
C SER A 20 17.68 10.39 -9.05
N ASP A 21 17.40 10.33 -7.74
CA ASP A 21 18.43 10.38 -6.71
C ASP A 21 19.46 9.25 -6.88
N SER A 22 19.02 8.07 -7.31
CA SER A 22 19.92 6.94 -7.58
C SER A 22 20.84 7.22 -8.77
N ASP A 23 20.36 7.85 -9.83
CA ASP A 23 21.18 8.18 -11.00
C ASP A 23 22.21 9.25 -10.66
N ILE A 24 21.82 10.24 -9.85
CA ILE A 24 22.72 11.28 -9.37
C ILE A 24 23.80 10.68 -8.47
N MET A 25 23.43 9.79 -7.55
CA MET A 25 24.39 9.13 -6.67
C MET A 25 25.34 8.22 -7.45
N GLU A 26 24.84 7.50 -8.46
CA GLU A 26 25.65 6.62 -9.31
C GLU A 26 26.75 7.40 -10.04
N GLU A 27 26.38 8.52 -10.69
CA GLU A 27 27.31 9.41 -11.37
C GLU A 27 28.27 10.10 -10.39
N ALA A 28 27.76 10.51 -9.22
CA ALA A 28 28.60 11.13 -8.20
C ALA A 28 29.72 10.19 -7.72
N ILE A 29 29.45 8.89 -7.61
CA ILE A 29 30.47 7.89 -7.28
C ILE A 29 31.47 7.71 -8.42
N GLU A 30 31.02 7.73 -9.67
CA GLU A 30 31.89 7.65 -10.85
C GLU A 30 32.86 8.83 -10.92
N GLU A 31 32.35 10.06 -10.82
CA GLU A 31 33.20 11.26 -10.81
C GLU A 31 34.15 11.32 -9.62
N LEU A 32 33.70 10.83 -8.46
CA LEU A 32 34.55 10.74 -7.28
C LEU A 32 35.69 9.74 -7.51
N ALA A 33 35.40 8.61 -8.17
CA ALA A 33 36.39 7.60 -8.50
C ALA A 33 37.44 8.15 -9.46
N ASP A 34 37.00 8.85 -10.51
CA ASP A 34 37.89 9.48 -11.49
C ASP A 34 38.77 10.56 -10.87
N PHE A 35 38.19 11.44 -10.03
CA PHE A 35 38.93 12.50 -9.36
C PHE A 35 40.07 11.97 -8.48
N PHE A 36 39.85 10.84 -7.80
CA PHE A 36 40.86 10.22 -6.94
C PHE A 36 41.68 9.12 -7.64
N ALA A 37 41.41 8.82 -8.92
CA ALA A 37 41.99 7.73 -9.68
C ALA A 37 41.90 6.36 -8.97
N VAL A 38 40.73 6.05 -8.41
CA VAL A 38 40.41 4.79 -7.72
C VAL A 38 39.29 4.03 -8.43
N SER A 39 39.01 2.79 -8.02
CA SER A 39 37.84 2.07 -8.56
C SER A 39 36.52 2.66 -8.05
N LYS A 40 35.45 2.53 -8.84
CA LYS A 40 34.08 2.90 -8.44
C LYS A 40 33.68 2.25 -7.11
N PHE A 41 34.08 1.00 -6.90
CA PHE A 41 33.87 0.28 -5.64
C PHE A 41 34.58 0.95 -4.45
N ALA A 42 35.86 1.34 -4.59
CA ALA A 42 36.60 2.02 -3.53
C ALA A 42 35.99 3.41 -3.21
N ALA A 43 35.55 4.14 -4.24
CA ALA A 43 34.86 5.41 -4.07
C ALA A 43 33.50 5.25 -3.36
N LYS A 44 32.68 4.27 -3.78
CA LYS A 44 31.42 3.88 -3.14
C LYS A 44 31.62 3.56 -1.66
N LEU A 45 32.58 2.67 -1.37
CA LEU A 45 32.88 2.29 -0.01
C LEU A 45 33.26 3.51 0.84
N ARG A 46 34.13 4.36 0.32
CA ARG A 46 34.54 5.57 1.03
C ARG A 46 33.38 6.53 1.27
N ALA A 47 32.40 6.59 0.37
CA ALA A 47 31.17 7.37 0.56
C ALA A 47 30.32 6.82 1.72
N ILE A 48 30.11 5.50 1.77
CA ILE A 48 29.37 4.82 2.85
C ILE A 48 30.05 5.06 4.21
N GLU A 49 31.38 4.93 4.29
CA GLU A 49 32.14 5.19 5.51
C GLU A 49 31.96 6.62 6.04
N LEU A 50 31.82 7.58 5.11
CA LEU A 50 31.60 8.99 5.40
C LEU A 50 30.12 9.33 5.69
N GLY A 51 29.23 8.33 5.72
CA GLY A 51 27.82 8.49 6.07
C GLY A 51 26.92 8.90 4.90
N PHE A 52 27.35 8.70 3.66
CA PHE A 52 26.47 8.79 2.49
C PHE A 52 25.86 7.40 2.26
N SER A 53 24.85 7.06 3.06
CA SER A 53 24.23 5.72 3.04
C SER A 53 23.60 5.38 1.69
N GLN A 54 23.09 6.36 0.94
CA GLN A 54 22.52 6.13 -0.39
C GLN A 54 23.53 5.53 -1.38
N ALA A 55 24.83 5.67 -1.14
CA ALA A 55 25.85 5.00 -1.95
C ALA A 55 25.76 3.47 -1.90
N GLN A 56 25.06 2.87 -0.92
CA GLN A 56 24.76 1.43 -0.90
C GLN A 56 23.85 1.01 -2.06
N GLY A 57 23.01 1.92 -2.56
CA GLY A 57 22.03 1.64 -3.63
C GLY A 57 22.58 1.63 -5.06
N VAL A 58 23.84 2.04 -5.27
CA VAL A 58 24.42 2.24 -6.62
C VAL A 58 25.61 1.33 -6.90
N TRP A 59 25.94 1.07 -8.16
CA TRP A 59 27.06 0.18 -8.55
C TRP A 59 27.01 -1.19 -7.85
N ASN A 60 25.82 -1.80 -7.80
CA ASN A 60 25.60 -3.12 -7.20
C ASN A 60 25.79 -4.22 -8.24
N TYR A 61 26.44 -5.31 -7.85
CA TYR A 61 26.69 -6.46 -8.71
C TYR A 61 26.40 -7.75 -7.94
N LEU A 62 25.74 -8.69 -8.61
CA LEU A 62 25.51 -10.04 -8.08
C LEU A 62 25.93 -11.06 -9.14
N ASN A 63 26.85 -11.96 -8.78
CA ASN A 63 27.41 -12.96 -9.69
C ASN A 63 27.94 -12.34 -11.01
N GLY A 64 28.62 -11.19 -10.92
CA GLY A 64 29.14 -10.45 -12.07
C GLY A 64 28.11 -9.67 -12.89
N THR A 65 26.82 -9.76 -12.55
CA THR A 65 25.74 -9.03 -13.24
C THR A 65 25.46 -7.72 -12.50
N TYR A 66 25.47 -6.61 -13.23
CA TYR A 66 25.08 -5.31 -12.69
C TYR A 66 23.58 -5.29 -12.36
N LEU A 67 23.24 -4.75 -11.19
CA LEU A 67 21.88 -4.52 -10.75
C LEU A 67 21.54 -3.04 -10.92
N PRO A 68 20.33 -2.70 -11.41
CA PRO A 68 19.89 -1.32 -11.50
C PRO A 68 20.03 -0.59 -10.16
N SER A 69 20.55 0.62 -10.23
CA SER A 69 20.65 1.51 -9.08
C SER A 69 19.28 1.83 -8.48
N PHE A 70 19.25 1.98 -7.16
CA PHE A 70 18.06 2.29 -6.40
C PHE A 70 18.35 3.32 -5.31
N SER A 71 17.31 4.00 -4.84
CA SER A 71 17.35 5.01 -3.78
C SER A 71 16.45 4.62 -2.61
N PHE A 72 16.76 5.21 -1.46
CA PHE A 72 16.06 5.04 -0.20
C PHE A 72 16.41 6.18 0.76
N LYS A 73 15.62 6.37 1.82
CA LYS A 73 15.91 7.37 2.85
C LYS A 73 17.27 7.14 3.51
N ALA A 74 18.03 8.21 3.74
CA ALA A 74 19.38 8.12 4.30
C ALA A 74 19.48 7.37 5.65
N THR A 75 18.39 7.29 6.41
CA THR A 75 18.31 6.61 7.71
C THR A 75 17.82 5.17 7.64
N ALA A 76 17.34 4.69 6.49
CA ALA A 76 16.64 3.41 6.39
C ALA A 76 17.58 2.18 6.37
N LEU A 77 18.87 2.38 6.13
CA LEU A 77 19.83 1.29 5.99
C LEU A 77 21.12 1.54 6.77
N ASN A 78 21.43 0.64 7.70
CA ASN A 78 22.72 0.61 8.38
C ASN A 78 23.82 0.06 7.47
N LYS A 79 25.08 0.06 7.95
CA LYS A 79 26.25 -0.39 7.16
C LYS A 79 26.29 -1.90 6.92
N ASP A 80 25.67 -2.67 7.80
CA ASP A 80 25.58 -4.13 7.79
C ASP A 80 24.20 -4.61 7.35
N GLU A 81 23.45 -3.78 6.63
CA GLU A 81 22.10 -4.07 6.14
C GLU A 81 22.03 -3.88 4.62
N SER A 82 21.13 -4.64 3.97
CA SER A 82 20.91 -4.55 2.53
C SER A 82 19.49 -4.96 2.16
N TYR A 83 18.91 -4.31 1.16
CA TYR A 83 17.69 -4.77 0.50
C TYR A 83 17.97 -5.88 -0.53
N ILE A 84 19.18 -5.89 -1.10
CA ILE A 84 19.62 -6.95 -2.02
C ILE A 84 19.94 -8.21 -1.22
N ILE A 85 19.30 -9.31 -1.61
CA ILE A 85 19.53 -10.66 -1.09
C ILE A 85 19.62 -11.65 -2.26
N ASP A 86 20.71 -12.43 -2.29
CA ASP A 86 20.90 -13.46 -3.33
C ASP A 86 19.84 -14.57 -3.22
N ILE A 87 19.67 -15.34 -4.30
CA ILE A 87 18.66 -16.40 -4.39
C ILE A 87 18.81 -17.45 -3.28
N ARG A 88 20.05 -17.79 -2.90
CA ARG A 88 20.30 -18.84 -1.90
C ARG A 88 19.86 -18.37 -0.51
N ASN A 89 20.26 -17.17 -0.11
CA ASN A 89 19.85 -16.54 1.14
C ASN A 89 18.35 -16.27 1.14
N ALA A 90 17.78 -15.79 0.03
CA ALA A 90 16.35 -15.56 -0.12
C ALA A 90 15.55 -16.85 0.12
N CYS A 91 15.93 -17.94 -0.54
CA CYS A 91 15.32 -19.26 -0.32
C CYS A 91 15.45 -19.73 1.13
N TYR A 92 16.58 -19.47 1.78
CA TYR A 92 16.78 -19.84 3.18
C TYR A 92 15.83 -19.07 4.10
N GLU A 93 15.82 -17.75 4.02
CA GLU A 93 14.95 -16.90 4.84
C GLU A 93 13.47 -17.20 4.60
N ALA A 94 13.07 -17.40 3.34
CA ALA A 94 11.70 -17.77 2.99
C ALA A 94 11.26 -19.14 3.54
N SER A 95 12.20 -20.04 3.82
CA SER A 95 11.90 -21.40 4.25
C SER A 95 11.94 -21.58 5.76
N PHE A 96 12.84 -20.84 6.44
CA PHE A 96 13.22 -21.11 7.82
C PHE A 96 12.89 -19.98 8.80
N ASP A 97 12.76 -18.73 8.37
CA ASP A 97 12.30 -17.66 9.25
C ASP A 97 10.77 -17.70 9.37
N VAL A 98 10.26 -17.91 10.59
CA VAL A 98 8.83 -18.15 10.83
C VAL A 98 7.99 -16.91 10.54
N SER A 99 8.44 -15.74 10.99
CA SER A 99 7.75 -14.46 10.83
C SER A 99 7.67 -14.06 9.36
N PHE A 100 8.79 -14.14 8.67
CA PHE A 100 8.90 -13.77 7.27
C PHE A 100 8.17 -14.75 6.35
N LYS A 101 8.30 -16.06 6.59
CA LYS A 101 7.57 -17.09 5.84
C LYS A 101 6.05 -16.89 5.87
N ALA A 102 5.48 -16.53 7.02
CA ALA A 102 4.05 -16.28 7.15
C ALA A 102 3.55 -15.12 6.27
N ASN A 103 4.41 -14.14 5.98
CA ASN A 103 4.10 -13.03 5.07
C ASN A 103 4.21 -13.46 3.60
N LEU A 104 5.18 -14.32 3.26
CA LEU A 104 5.34 -14.87 1.91
C LEU A 104 4.19 -15.81 1.52
N GLU A 105 3.74 -16.67 2.44
CA GLU A 105 2.65 -17.63 2.18
C GLU A 105 1.31 -16.94 1.83
N LYS A 106 1.10 -15.70 2.29
CA LYS A 106 -0.08 -14.89 1.95
C LYS A 106 -0.01 -14.27 0.55
N GLY A 107 1.15 -14.31 -0.10
CA GLY A 107 1.41 -13.67 -1.39
C GLY A 107 1.59 -12.15 -1.32
N ASP A 108 1.82 -11.60 -0.12
CA ASP A 108 1.92 -10.15 0.13
C ASP A 108 3.23 -9.56 -0.42
N PHE A 109 4.25 -10.41 -0.61
CA PHE A 109 5.56 -10.06 -1.15
C PHE A 109 5.93 -10.95 -2.33
N ILE A 110 6.74 -10.40 -3.24
CA ILE A 110 7.31 -11.10 -4.39
C ILE A 110 8.81 -10.85 -4.46
N TYR A 111 9.57 -11.87 -4.85
CA TYR A 111 11.00 -11.76 -5.08
C TYR A 111 11.27 -11.26 -6.50
N VAL A 112 11.74 -10.03 -6.64
CA VAL A 112 12.05 -9.36 -7.92
C VAL A 112 13.31 -8.53 -7.77
N ASP A 113 14.13 -8.46 -8.83
CA ASP A 113 15.39 -7.69 -8.84
C ASP A 113 16.30 -7.91 -7.62
N TYR A 114 16.33 -9.17 -7.12
CA TYR A 114 17.06 -9.59 -5.93
C TYR A 114 16.61 -8.95 -4.61
N MET A 115 15.35 -8.52 -4.54
CA MET A 115 14.71 -7.95 -3.35
C MET A 115 13.36 -8.63 -3.09
N TYR A 116 12.92 -8.64 -1.84
CA TYR A 116 11.54 -8.95 -1.50
C TYR A 116 10.72 -7.68 -1.43
N CYS A 117 9.88 -7.46 -2.45
CA CYS A 117 9.06 -6.27 -2.62
C CYS A 117 7.59 -6.57 -2.36
N ILE A 118 6.83 -5.60 -1.86
CA ILE A 118 5.36 -5.67 -1.78
C ILE A 118 4.80 -6.02 -3.17
N ASN A 119 3.94 -7.03 -3.22
CA ASN A 119 3.28 -7.49 -4.44
C ASN A 119 2.07 -6.61 -4.79
N ASP A 120 2.35 -5.37 -5.23
CA ASP A 120 1.36 -4.38 -5.64
C ASP A 120 1.80 -3.69 -6.94
N GLU A 121 0.85 -3.32 -7.80
CA GLU A 121 1.10 -2.69 -9.11
C GLU A 121 1.80 -1.33 -8.99
N LYS A 122 1.74 -0.66 -7.83
CA LYS A 122 2.53 0.53 -7.54
C LYS A 122 4.04 0.23 -7.55
N TYR A 123 4.44 -0.95 -7.10
CA TYR A 123 5.85 -1.28 -6.88
C TYR A 123 6.43 -2.28 -7.87
N VAL A 124 5.59 -3.15 -8.44
CA VAL A 124 6.02 -4.21 -9.35
C VAL A 124 5.30 -4.07 -10.68
N GLU A 125 6.06 -4.07 -11.76
CA GLU A 125 5.55 -4.10 -13.13
C GLU A 125 5.93 -5.41 -13.81
N LYS A 126 5.06 -5.84 -14.72
CA LYS A 126 5.29 -7.02 -15.54
C LYS A 126 5.55 -6.58 -16.97
N SER A 127 6.74 -6.89 -17.46
CA SER A 127 7.14 -6.67 -18.85
C SER A 127 6.35 -7.56 -19.80
N ALA A 128 6.32 -7.19 -21.09
CA ALA A 128 5.55 -7.91 -22.12
C ALA A 128 5.99 -9.39 -22.30
N ASP A 129 7.23 -9.70 -21.97
CA ASP A 129 7.82 -11.05 -21.92
C ASP A 129 7.45 -11.85 -20.65
N GLY A 130 6.71 -11.22 -19.73
CA GLY A 130 6.26 -11.81 -18.48
C GLY A 130 7.25 -11.68 -17.32
N LYS A 131 8.39 -11.00 -17.51
CA LYS A 131 9.36 -10.73 -16.43
C LYS A 131 8.82 -9.66 -15.48
N CYS A 132 8.85 -9.92 -14.18
CA CYS A 132 8.51 -8.93 -13.16
C CYS A 132 9.77 -8.15 -12.74
N THR A 133 9.65 -6.83 -12.66
CA THR A 133 10.71 -5.90 -12.24
C THR A 133 10.13 -4.82 -11.33
N LEU A 134 10.98 -4.13 -10.58
CA LEU A 134 10.58 -2.97 -9.81
C LEU A 134 10.19 -1.81 -10.73
N THR A 135 9.07 -1.15 -10.42
CA THR A 135 8.66 0.09 -11.09
C THR A 135 9.71 1.18 -10.90
N SER A 136 9.66 2.21 -11.75
CA SER A 136 10.52 3.39 -11.57
C SER A 136 10.30 4.06 -10.21
N TYR A 137 9.06 4.03 -9.68
CA TYR A 137 8.75 4.52 -8.33
C TYR A 137 9.41 3.67 -7.26
N ALA A 138 9.22 2.33 -7.28
CA ALA A 138 9.80 1.44 -6.28
C ALA A 138 11.32 1.57 -6.20
N ARG A 139 11.99 1.70 -7.36
CA ARG A 139 13.44 1.92 -7.40
C ARG A 139 13.91 3.18 -6.69
N GLN A 140 13.07 4.21 -6.55
CA GLN A 140 13.42 5.43 -5.82
C GLN A 140 12.97 5.44 -4.35
N HIS A 141 12.17 4.45 -3.96
CA HIS A 141 11.51 4.36 -2.66
C HIS A 141 11.64 2.94 -2.09
N VAL A 142 12.82 2.33 -2.20
CA VAL A 142 13.02 0.93 -1.79
C VAL A 142 12.73 0.73 -0.30
N ASP A 143 12.99 1.74 0.54
CA ASP A 143 12.62 1.69 1.96
C ASP A 143 11.12 1.64 2.23
N GLU A 144 10.28 2.04 1.27
CA GLU A 144 8.83 2.01 1.40
C GLU A 144 8.23 0.61 1.16
N CYS A 145 8.90 -0.19 0.32
CA CYS A 145 8.31 -1.37 -0.30
C CYS A 145 9.16 -2.64 -0.26
N CYS A 146 10.43 -2.58 0.13
CA CYS A 146 11.30 -3.75 0.16
C CYS A 146 11.73 -4.11 1.59
N ILE A 147 11.84 -5.41 1.84
CA ILE A 147 12.37 -5.94 3.09
C ILE A 147 13.89 -5.82 3.10
N LYS A 148 14.44 -5.28 4.20
CA LYS A 148 15.89 -5.26 4.44
C LYS A 148 16.34 -6.44 5.28
N PHE A 149 17.58 -6.86 5.04
CA PHE A 149 18.22 -7.99 5.67
C PHE A 149 19.55 -7.58 6.28
N LYS A 150 19.91 -8.22 7.38
CA LYS A 150 21.20 -8.05 8.02
C LYS A 150 22.22 -8.96 7.36
N GLN A 151 23.35 -8.40 6.96
CA GLN A 151 24.44 -9.13 6.32
C GLN A 151 25.50 -9.51 7.36
N LYS A 152 25.86 -10.80 7.39
CA LYS A 152 26.97 -11.36 8.18
C LYS A 152 27.94 -12.06 7.25
N PHE A 153 29.15 -11.53 7.14
CA PHE A 153 30.21 -12.15 6.36
C PHE A 153 31.00 -13.14 7.20
N LYS A 154 31.17 -14.36 6.70
CA LYS A 154 32.03 -15.36 7.36
C LYS A 154 33.50 -14.99 7.14
N ILE A 155 34.14 -14.45 8.18
CA ILE A 155 35.60 -14.24 8.18
C ILE A 155 36.28 -15.53 8.63
N THR A 156 37.04 -16.17 7.74
CA THR A 156 37.91 -17.29 8.13
C THR A 156 39.04 -16.74 9.02
N LYS A 157 39.19 -17.28 10.23
CA LYS A 157 40.07 -16.81 11.34
C LYS A 157 41.57 -16.60 11.02
N THR A 158 42.03 -16.82 9.80
CA THR A 158 43.45 -16.68 9.42
C THR A 158 43.85 -15.27 9.00
N GLN A 159 42.93 -14.31 8.85
CA GLN A 159 43.27 -12.93 8.45
C GLN A 159 42.37 -11.93 9.20
N GLY A 160 42.98 -11.06 9.99
CA GLY A 160 42.29 -10.15 10.92
C GLY A 160 41.46 -9.06 10.24
N ASP A 161 40.36 -8.70 10.91
CA ASP A 161 39.63 -7.41 10.97
C ASP A 161 39.61 -6.44 9.77
N ALA A 162 39.68 -6.90 8.53
CA ALA A 162 39.63 -6.00 7.37
C ALA A 162 38.85 -6.55 6.18
N TYR A 163 37.55 -6.81 6.37
CA TYR A 163 36.59 -7.14 5.30
C TYR A 163 36.63 -6.15 4.13
N TYR A 164 36.75 -4.85 4.42
CA TYR A 164 36.81 -3.81 3.39
C TYR A 164 38.08 -3.86 2.53
N THR A 165 39.18 -4.39 3.06
CA THR A 165 40.44 -4.55 2.33
C THR A 165 40.42 -5.80 1.45
N GLN A 166 39.69 -6.86 1.83
CA GLN A 166 39.59 -8.10 1.02
C GLN A 166 38.65 -7.96 -0.18
N CYS A 167 37.56 -7.20 -0.06
CA CYS A 167 36.71 -6.85 -1.21
C CYS A 167 37.44 -5.91 -2.22
N SER A 168 38.50 -5.23 -1.76
CA SER A 168 39.37 -4.38 -2.60
C SER A 168 40.40 -5.16 -3.44
N LEU A 169 40.74 -6.39 -3.06
CA LEU A 169 41.86 -7.14 -3.63
C LEU A 169 41.44 -8.25 -4.61
N CYS A 170 40.19 -8.72 -4.58
CA CYS A 170 39.74 -9.82 -5.43
C CYS A 170 38.49 -9.46 -6.23
N ARG A 171 38.67 -9.17 -7.51
CA ARG A 171 37.59 -9.02 -8.51
C ARG A 171 36.77 -10.31 -8.75
N ASP A 172 37.24 -11.46 -8.24
CA ASP A 172 36.73 -12.80 -8.61
C ASP A 172 36.30 -13.67 -7.41
N ILE A 173 36.20 -13.14 -6.18
CA ILE A 173 35.65 -13.93 -5.07
C ILE A 173 34.16 -13.65 -4.99
N ASP A 174 33.37 -14.71 -5.18
CA ASP A 174 31.92 -14.76 -5.06
C ASP A 174 31.52 -14.41 -3.62
N ALA A 175 31.52 -13.11 -3.28
CA ALA A 175 31.26 -12.62 -1.94
C ALA A 175 29.86 -13.02 -1.43
N SER A 176 28.92 -13.24 -2.36
CA SER A 176 27.61 -13.85 -2.09
C SER A 176 27.77 -15.19 -1.38
N SER A 177 28.71 -16.04 -1.82
CA SER A 177 28.94 -17.36 -1.25
C SER A 177 29.34 -17.35 0.23
N TYR A 178 29.88 -16.23 0.74
CA TYR A 178 30.35 -16.06 2.12
C TYR A 178 29.52 -15.08 2.97
N CYS A 179 28.44 -14.54 2.42
CA CYS A 179 27.50 -13.65 3.12
C CYS A 179 26.24 -14.41 3.53
N GLU A 180 25.94 -14.45 4.82
CA GLU A 180 24.64 -14.86 5.34
C GLU A 180 23.76 -13.61 5.48
N CYS A 181 22.55 -13.66 4.94
CA CYS A 181 21.56 -12.59 5.12
C CYS A 181 20.46 -13.10 6.04
N THR A 182 20.15 -12.38 7.10
CA THR A 182 19.08 -12.74 8.05
C THR A 182 18.03 -11.65 8.11
N TYR A 183 16.75 -12.04 8.14
CA TYR A 183 15.63 -11.13 8.33
C TYR A 183 15.80 -10.32 9.63
N ILE A 184 15.30 -9.08 9.60
CA ILE A 184 15.37 -8.14 10.72
C ILE A 184 13.95 -7.84 11.17
N GLU A 185 13.65 -8.11 12.44
CA GLU A 185 12.41 -7.65 13.07
C GLU A 185 12.61 -6.26 13.65
N ASP A 186 12.55 -5.23 12.80
CA ASP A 186 12.60 -3.82 13.20
C ASP A 186 11.40 -3.01 12.69
N GLU A 187 11.33 -1.75 13.13
CA GLU A 187 10.22 -0.83 12.82
C GLU A 187 10.04 -0.63 11.31
N ASP A 188 11.15 -0.45 10.56
CA ASP A 188 11.10 -0.26 9.11
C ASP A 188 10.49 -1.47 8.39
N ASN A 189 10.93 -2.70 8.70
CA ASN A 189 10.35 -3.90 8.10
C ASN A 189 8.89 -4.12 8.55
N GLN A 190 8.54 -3.79 9.79
CA GLN A 190 7.15 -3.84 10.27
C GLN A 190 6.25 -2.87 9.50
N ASP A 191 6.71 -1.65 9.21
CA ASP A 191 5.99 -0.67 8.41
C ASP A 191 5.75 -1.17 6.99
N VAL A 192 6.75 -1.79 6.37
CA VAL A 192 6.62 -2.39 5.02
C VAL A 192 5.59 -3.53 5.03
N VAL A 193 5.64 -4.42 6.03
CA VAL A 193 4.66 -5.51 6.19
C VAL A 193 3.25 -4.96 6.42
N GLN A 194 3.09 -3.96 7.29
CA GLN A 194 1.81 -3.34 7.57
C GLN A 194 1.23 -2.66 6.32
N ARG A 195 2.07 -1.97 5.53
CA ARG A 195 1.66 -1.39 4.25
C ARG A 195 1.17 -2.45 3.27
N ALA A 196 1.84 -3.60 3.18
CA ALA A 196 1.40 -4.70 2.31
C ALA A 196 0.00 -5.20 2.71
N ILE A 197 -0.24 -5.35 4.02
CA ILE A 197 -1.55 -5.76 4.56
C ILE A 197 -2.64 -4.73 4.25
N GLU A 198 -2.35 -3.44 4.40
CA GLU A 198 -3.29 -2.35 4.14
C GLU A 198 -3.68 -2.25 2.67
N LEU A 199 -2.70 -2.30 1.77
CA LEU A 199 -2.94 -2.28 0.31
C LEU A 199 -3.80 -3.47 -0.12
N LYS A 200 -3.50 -4.66 0.39
CA LYS A 200 -4.29 -5.86 0.12
C LYS A 200 -5.74 -5.72 0.58
N LYS A 201 -5.95 -5.29 1.83
CA LYS A 201 -7.31 -5.04 2.37
C LYS A 201 -8.08 -4.01 1.53
N LEU A 202 -7.41 -2.94 1.11
CA LEU A 202 -8.01 -1.90 0.27
C LEU A 202 -8.43 -2.47 -1.09
N LYS A 203 -7.58 -3.29 -1.71
CA LYS A 203 -7.87 -3.96 -2.99
C LYS A 203 -9.04 -4.93 -2.86
N GLU A 204 -9.01 -5.82 -1.86
CA GLU A 204 -10.09 -6.79 -1.58
C GLU A 204 -11.43 -6.07 -1.34
N GLU A 205 -11.42 -4.98 -0.57
CA GLU A 205 -12.62 -4.19 -0.32
C GLU A 205 -13.13 -3.49 -1.59
N GLY A 206 -12.22 -2.94 -2.40
CA GLY A 206 -12.55 -2.35 -3.70
C GLY A 206 -13.17 -3.37 -4.67
N GLU A 207 -12.61 -4.57 -4.74
CA GLU A 207 -13.15 -5.69 -5.53
C GLU A 207 -14.53 -6.12 -5.01
N ARG A 208 -14.70 -6.25 -3.70
CA ARG A 208 -15.98 -6.59 -3.06
C ARG A 208 -17.06 -5.56 -3.38
N ILE A 209 -16.78 -4.27 -3.18
CA ILE A 209 -17.74 -3.19 -3.45
C ILE A 209 -18.12 -3.17 -4.93
N THR A 210 -17.12 -3.22 -5.82
CA THR A 210 -17.34 -3.16 -7.27
C THR A 210 -18.10 -4.38 -7.76
N GLY A 211 -17.76 -5.57 -7.26
CA GLY A 211 -18.47 -6.81 -7.57
C GLY A 211 -19.95 -6.75 -7.17
N ILE A 212 -20.24 -6.24 -5.96
CA ILE A 212 -21.62 -6.03 -5.52
C ILE A 212 -22.32 -5.03 -6.44
N LEU A 213 -21.76 -3.84 -6.67
CA LEU A 213 -22.38 -2.81 -7.53
C LEU A 213 -22.72 -3.33 -8.92
N ARG A 214 -21.82 -4.09 -9.55
CA ARG A 214 -22.05 -4.69 -10.87
C ARG A 214 -23.18 -5.73 -10.89
N SER A 215 -23.46 -6.37 -9.75
CA SER A 215 -24.55 -7.35 -9.62
C SER A 215 -25.91 -6.73 -9.32
N LEU A 216 -25.95 -5.44 -8.90
CA LEU A 216 -27.20 -4.78 -8.52
C LEU A 216 -28.06 -4.48 -9.76
N PRO A 217 -29.39 -4.68 -9.68
CA PRO A 217 -30.32 -4.29 -10.75
C PRO A 217 -30.27 -2.79 -11.07
N MET A 218 -30.75 -2.39 -12.24
CA MET A 218 -30.77 -0.97 -12.63
C MET A 218 -31.88 -0.16 -11.96
N SER A 219 -32.93 -0.82 -11.47
CA SER A 219 -34.11 -0.17 -10.90
C SER A 219 -33.99 0.00 -9.39
N PHE A 220 -34.71 0.95 -8.80
CA PHE A 220 -34.67 1.21 -7.36
C PHE A 220 -35.22 0.00 -6.58
N SER A 221 -36.39 -0.50 -6.97
CA SER A 221 -37.04 -1.60 -6.24
C SER A 221 -36.20 -2.88 -6.25
N GLY A 222 -35.63 -3.22 -7.41
CA GLY A 222 -34.73 -4.36 -7.56
C GLY A 222 -33.44 -4.20 -6.77
N THR A 223 -32.87 -2.99 -6.71
CA THR A 223 -31.66 -2.71 -5.94
C THR A 223 -31.92 -2.82 -4.43
N LEU A 224 -33.02 -2.25 -3.94
CA LEU A 224 -33.44 -2.38 -2.55
C LEU A 224 -33.68 -3.85 -2.18
N ASP A 225 -34.38 -4.61 -3.03
CA ASP A 225 -34.62 -6.04 -2.81
C ASP A 225 -33.32 -6.85 -2.78
N ALA A 226 -32.37 -6.54 -3.67
CA ALA A 226 -31.05 -7.17 -3.68
C ALA A 226 -30.26 -6.85 -2.40
N HIS A 227 -30.31 -5.61 -1.90
CA HIS A 227 -29.71 -5.23 -0.62
C HIS A 227 -30.32 -5.99 0.55
N MET A 228 -31.65 -6.06 0.62
CA MET A 228 -32.37 -6.82 1.65
C MET A 228 -32.01 -8.30 1.64
N LYS A 229 -31.82 -8.90 0.46
CA LYS A 229 -31.44 -10.32 0.33
C LYS A 229 -29.99 -10.60 0.73
N ARG A 230 -29.06 -9.70 0.40
CA ARG A 230 -27.62 -9.91 0.65
C ARG A 230 -27.21 -9.59 2.08
N LEU A 231 -27.91 -8.65 2.74
CA LEU A 231 -27.57 -8.21 4.08
C LEU A 231 -28.07 -9.19 5.14
N LYS A 232 -27.26 -9.30 6.20
CA LYS A 232 -27.58 -10.05 7.41
C LYS A 232 -27.63 -9.10 8.60
N LYS A 233 -28.42 -9.46 9.60
CA LYS A 233 -28.42 -8.79 10.90
C LYS A 233 -27.16 -9.16 11.69
N GLU A 234 -26.98 -8.52 12.84
CA GLU A 234 -25.88 -8.79 13.77
C GLU A 234 -25.85 -10.24 14.26
N ASP A 235 -27.03 -10.85 14.44
CA ASP A 235 -27.18 -12.26 14.82
C ASP A 235 -26.94 -13.26 13.67
N GLY A 236 -26.60 -12.76 12.46
CA GLY A 236 -26.36 -13.57 11.27
C GLY A 236 -27.63 -13.99 10.51
N THR A 237 -28.82 -13.62 10.98
CA THR A 237 -30.08 -13.90 10.28
C THR A 237 -30.33 -12.94 9.12
N LYS A 238 -31.29 -13.27 8.24
CA LYS A 238 -31.59 -12.45 7.06
C LYS A 238 -32.26 -11.13 7.47
N MET A 239 -31.93 -10.05 6.75
CA MET A 239 -32.67 -8.80 6.86
C MET A 239 -34.13 -9.00 6.41
N THR A 240 -35.08 -8.48 7.19
CA THR A 240 -36.53 -8.62 6.94
C THR A 240 -37.20 -7.24 6.84
N ASN A 241 -38.39 -7.18 6.23
CA ASN A 241 -39.15 -5.93 6.18
C ASN A 241 -39.45 -5.38 7.57
N LEU A 242 -39.83 -6.26 8.50
CA LEU A 242 -40.09 -5.90 9.89
C LEU A 242 -38.86 -5.29 10.56
N GLU A 243 -37.68 -5.84 10.32
CA GLU A 243 -36.44 -5.29 10.86
C GLU A 243 -36.18 -3.88 10.31
N LEU A 244 -36.27 -3.71 8.99
CA LEU A 244 -36.06 -2.41 8.39
C LEU A 244 -37.14 -1.40 8.82
N ALA A 245 -38.38 -1.85 9.03
CA ALA A 245 -39.47 -1.05 9.56
C ALA A 245 -39.13 -0.52 10.97
N LEU A 246 -38.63 -1.39 11.85
CA LEU A 246 -38.19 -1.01 13.20
C LEU A 246 -37.05 0.02 13.16
N ARG A 247 -36.11 -0.12 12.22
CA ARG A 247 -34.95 0.79 12.09
C ARG A 247 -35.27 2.13 11.45
N THR A 248 -36.38 2.23 10.71
CA THR A 248 -36.69 3.42 9.89
C THR A 248 -37.98 4.13 10.25
N GLY A 249 -38.83 3.53 11.08
CA GLY A 249 -40.19 4.01 11.33
C GLY A 249 -41.15 3.85 10.15
N LEU A 250 -40.70 3.28 9.02
CA LEU A 250 -41.54 2.97 7.88
C LEU A 250 -42.39 1.71 8.16
N SER A 251 -43.56 1.60 7.54
CA SER A 251 -44.39 0.40 7.73
C SER A 251 -43.84 -0.79 6.94
N ASP A 252 -43.96 -2.01 7.48
CA ASP A 252 -43.55 -3.26 6.80
C ASP A 252 -44.16 -3.36 5.39
N ARG A 253 -45.47 -3.04 5.27
CA ARG A 253 -46.19 -3.02 4.00
C ARG A 253 -45.59 -2.02 3.02
N TYR A 254 -45.23 -0.83 3.48
CA TYR A 254 -44.62 0.17 2.60
C TYR A 254 -43.26 -0.28 2.10
N ILE A 255 -42.42 -0.86 2.96
CA ILE A 255 -41.13 -1.46 2.56
C ILE A 255 -41.35 -2.61 1.56
N GLN A 256 -42.35 -3.45 1.78
CA GLN A 256 -42.70 -4.52 0.85
C GLN A 256 -43.04 -3.99 -0.54
N ASP A 257 -43.82 -2.91 -0.60
CA ASP A 257 -44.18 -2.26 -1.86
C ASP A 257 -42.96 -1.66 -2.55
N LEU A 258 -42.08 -0.96 -1.81
CA LEU A 258 -40.85 -0.36 -2.35
C LEU A 258 -39.91 -1.38 -2.98
N ARG A 259 -39.93 -2.63 -2.50
CA ARG A 259 -39.14 -3.74 -3.07
C ARG A 259 -39.75 -4.38 -4.31
N LYS A 260 -41.05 -4.18 -4.56
CA LYS A 260 -41.79 -4.86 -5.64
C LYS A 260 -42.18 -3.92 -6.78
N GLU A 261 -42.43 -2.65 -6.46
CA GLU A 261 -42.99 -1.66 -7.35
C GLU A 261 -42.07 -0.45 -7.47
N GLU A 262 -41.90 0.08 -8.68
CA GLU A 262 -41.21 1.35 -8.90
C GLU A 262 -42.13 2.50 -8.49
N LYS A 263 -41.93 3.02 -7.28
CA LYS A 263 -42.63 4.19 -6.75
C LYS A 263 -41.69 5.40 -6.74
N ASN A 264 -42.26 6.60 -6.86
CA ASN A 264 -41.51 7.81 -6.54
C ASN A 264 -41.34 7.86 -5.01
N VAL A 265 -40.09 7.80 -4.56
CA VAL A 265 -39.72 7.79 -3.14
C VAL A 265 -39.06 9.12 -2.81
N SER A 266 -39.37 9.70 -1.65
CA SER A 266 -38.73 10.95 -1.23
C SER A 266 -37.26 10.72 -0.87
N TYR A 267 -36.44 11.74 -1.05
CA TYR A 267 -35.03 11.75 -0.63
C TYR A 267 -34.86 11.29 0.82
N GLU A 268 -35.67 11.82 1.75
CA GLU A 268 -35.60 11.51 3.19
C GLU A 268 -35.94 10.05 3.49
N THR A 269 -36.88 9.47 2.73
CA THR A 269 -37.25 8.06 2.87
C THR A 269 -36.11 7.16 2.37
N VAL A 270 -35.45 7.55 1.27
CA VAL A 270 -34.33 6.77 0.73
C VAL A 270 -33.12 6.87 1.66
N CYS A 271 -32.80 8.05 2.20
CA CYS A 271 -31.76 8.22 3.21
C CYS A 271 -32.04 7.39 4.47
N ALA A 272 -33.29 7.37 4.96
CA ALA A 272 -33.69 6.51 6.07
C ALA A 272 -33.45 5.02 5.77
N ILE A 273 -33.77 4.56 4.56
CA ILE A 273 -33.51 3.17 4.15
C ILE A 273 -31.99 2.89 4.09
N CYS A 274 -31.19 3.82 3.56
CA CYS A 274 -29.74 3.69 3.51
C CYS A 274 -29.12 3.55 4.90
N ILE A 275 -29.52 4.40 5.84
CA ILE A 275 -29.10 4.33 7.24
C ILE A 275 -29.66 3.06 7.91
N GLY A 276 -30.95 2.77 7.79
CA GLY A 276 -31.56 1.60 8.43
C GLY A 276 -30.95 0.26 7.98
N LEU A 277 -30.40 0.19 6.78
CA LEU A 277 -29.69 -0.98 6.26
C LEU A 277 -28.18 -0.97 6.53
N HIS A 278 -27.66 0.09 7.14
CA HIS A 278 -26.23 0.37 7.26
C HIS A 278 -25.48 0.17 5.94
N LEU A 279 -26.02 0.75 4.86
CA LEU A 279 -25.41 0.63 3.53
C LEU A 279 -24.12 1.44 3.47
N HIS A 280 -23.05 0.76 3.06
CA HIS A 280 -21.80 1.42 2.69
C HIS A 280 -22.09 2.59 1.71
N PRO A 281 -21.43 3.76 1.85
CA PRO A 281 -21.79 4.98 1.12
C PRO A 281 -21.91 4.82 -0.40
N LYS A 282 -21.06 3.99 -1.01
CA LYS A 282 -21.15 3.67 -2.45
C LYS A 282 -22.49 3.01 -2.85
N PHE A 283 -23.04 2.14 -2.00
CA PHE A 283 -24.34 1.52 -2.24
C PHE A 283 -25.49 2.48 -1.93
N SER A 284 -25.34 3.32 -0.91
CA SER A 284 -26.31 4.37 -0.59
C SER A 284 -26.46 5.36 -1.75
N ASN A 285 -25.34 5.84 -2.30
CA ASN A 285 -25.33 6.74 -3.45
C ASN A 285 -25.94 6.11 -4.71
N ASP A 286 -25.65 4.82 -4.95
CA ASP A 286 -26.28 4.06 -6.05
C ASP A 286 -27.81 3.98 -5.87
N LEU A 287 -28.28 3.67 -4.67
CA LEU A 287 -29.70 3.56 -4.35
C LEU A 287 -30.42 4.92 -4.44
N ILE A 288 -29.84 5.99 -3.90
CA ILE A 288 -30.33 7.38 -4.00
C ILE A 288 -30.49 7.79 -5.46
N LYS A 289 -29.46 7.59 -6.28
CA LYS A 289 -29.51 7.91 -7.71
C LYS A 289 -30.59 7.12 -8.44
N LYS A 290 -30.74 5.82 -8.16
CA LYS A 290 -31.77 4.96 -8.78
C LYS A 290 -33.19 5.34 -8.37
N SER A 291 -33.37 5.92 -7.18
CA SER A 291 -34.64 6.52 -6.73
C SER A 291 -34.99 7.83 -7.44
N ARG A 292 -34.13 8.33 -8.34
CA ARG A 292 -34.24 9.65 -9.00
C ARG A 292 -34.14 10.84 -8.04
N ASN A 293 -33.52 10.63 -6.89
CA ASN A 293 -33.13 11.70 -5.97
C ASN A 293 -31.64 12.01 -6.14
N ASP A 294 -31.25 13.17 -5.63
CA ASP A 294 -29.87 13.60 -5.48
C ASP A 294 -29.75 14.43 -4.21
N TYR A 295 -28.52 14.70 -3.77
CA TYR A 295 -28.27 15.63 -2.67
C TYR A 295 -28.64 17.06 -3.12
N PRO A 296 -29.60 17.73 -2.46
CA PRO A 296 -29.91 19.11 -2.78
C PRO A 296 -28.66 20.01 -2.70
N LEU A 297 -28.55 20.99 -3.60
CA LEU A 297 -27.49 22.01 -3.58
C LEU A 297 -27.76 23.06 -2.50
N THR A 298 -27.84 22.59 -1.26
CA THR A 298 -28.13 23.35 -0.04
C THR A 298 -27.28 22.84 1.12
N GLU A 299 -27.22 23.59 2.22
CA GLU A 299 -26.54 23.14 3.44
C GLU A 299 -27.14 21.84 4.00
N GLU A 300 -28.47 21.70 3.93
CA GLU A 300 -29.18 20.46 4.30
C GLU A 300 -28.76 19.27 3.43
N GLY A 301 -28.60 19.47 2.11
CA GLY A 301 -28.15 18.42 1.22
C GLY A 301 -26.70 18.00 1.46
N TYR A 302 -25.80 18.96 1.71
CA TYR A 302 -24.43 18.67 2.14
C TYR A 302 -24.39 17.88 3.45
N PHE A 303 -25.17 18.30 4.44
CA PHE A 303 -25.25 17.62 5.72
C PHE A 303 -25.81 16.20 5.58
N GLY A 304 -26.81 16.02 4.72
CA GLY A 304 -27.34 14.70 4.40
C GLY A 304 -26.32 13.78 3.73
N GLN A 305 -25.54 14.29 2.78
CA GLN A 305 -24.41 13.55 2.20
C GLN A 305 -23.39 13.17 3.27
N PHE A 306 -23.04 14.12 4.15
CA PHE A 306 -22.09 13.88 5.24
C PHE A 306 -22.55 12.74 6.16
N LEU A 307 -23.84 12.70 6.54
CA LEU A 307 -24.40 11.61 7.34
C LEU A 307 -24.36 10.26 6.61
N ILE A 308 -24.69 10.22 5.31
CA ILE A 308 -24.59 8.99 4.50
C ILE A 308 -23.13 8.51 4.37
N GLU A 309 -22.16 9.41 4.32
CA GLU A 309 -20.76 9.05 4.13
C GLU A 309 -20.07 8.60 5.43
N HIS A 310 -20.37 9.28 6.54
CA HIS A 310 -19.61 9.15 7.78
C HIS A 310 -20.39 8.51 8.93
N HIS A 311 -21.72 8.50 8.86
CA HIS A 311 -22.60 8.02 9.93
C HIS A 311 -23.54 6.90 9.49
N TYR A 312 -23.26 6.23 8.36
CA TYR A 312 -24.11 5.15 7.84
C TYR A 312 -24.24 3.92 8.75
N MET A 313 -23.36 3.74 9.73
CA MET A 313 -23.42 2.66 10.73
C MET A 313 -24.16 3.06 12.01
N GLU A 314 -24.59 4.31 12.14
CA GLU A 314 -25.39 4.77 13.27
C GLU A 314 -26.88 4.44 13.08
N THR A 315 -27.65 4.49 14.18
CA THR A 315 -29.10 4.35 14.10
C THR A 315 -29.72 5.59 13.44
N LEU A 316 -30.90 5.40 12.83
CA LEU A 316 -31.63 6.52 12.24
C LEU A 316 -32.00 7.59 13.28
N ASP A 317 -32.28 7.19 14.52
CA ASP A 317 -32.61 8.12 15.61
C ASP A 317 -31.46 9.09 15.90
N LEU A 318 -30.21 8.59 15.98
CA LEU A 318 -29.03 9.44 16.18
C LEU A 318 -28.78 10.37 14.99
N CYS A 319 -28.99 9.89 13.77
CA CYS A 319 -28.94 10.74 12.57
C CYS A 319 -30.02 11.84 12.62
N ASN A 320 -31.24 11.49 13.06
CA ASN A 320 -32.36 12.41 13.20
C ASN A 320 -32.18 13.41 14.35
N GLU A 321 -31.48 13.06 15.43
CA GLU A 321 -31.04 14.01 16.46
C GLU A 321 -30.14 15.09 15.86
N LYS A 322 -29.11 14.69 15.11
CA LYS A 322 -28.19 15.62 14.42
C LYS A 322 -28.92 16.52 13.42
N LEU A 323 -29.87 15.98 12.65
CA LEU A 323 -30.70 16.77 11.73
C LEU A 323 -31.55 17.80 12.48
N ARG A 324 -32.17 17.42 13.60
CA ARG A 324 -32.98 18.33 14.42
C ARG A 324 -32.16 19.45 15.06
N GLU A 325 -30.97 19.14 15.57
CA GLU A 325 -30.06 20.14 16.15
C GLU A 325 -29.67 21.23 15.14
N MET A 326 -29.58 20.85 13.86
CA MET A 326 -29.28 21.77 12.75
C MET A 326 -30.54 22.42 12.13
N GLY A 327 -31.74 22.10 12.63
CA GLY A 327 -33.00 22.63 12.11
C GLY A 327 -33.42 22.04 10.75
N TYR A 328 -32.87 20.89 10.36
CA TYR A 328 -33.19 20.19 9.11
C TYR A 328 -34.28 19.15 9.28
N LYS A 329 -34.87 18.73 8.15
CA LYS A 329 -35.95 17.76 8.16
C LYS A 329 -35.42 16.36 8.51
N THR A 330 -36.11 15.68 9.41
CA THR A 330 -35.79 14.29 9.80
C THR A 330 -36.12 13.31 8.68
N TRP A 331 -35.41 12.19 8.71
CA TRP A 331 -35.57 11.09 7.77
C TRP A 331 -36.47 10.00 8.32
N GLY A 332 -37.14 9.28 7.41
CA GLY A 332 -38.10 8.24 7.75
C GLY A 332 -39.50 8.82 7.90
N LYS A 333 -40.32 8.23 8.76
CA LYS A 333 -41.65 8.77 9.06
C LYS A 333 -41.59 9.54 10.37
N ASP A 334 -42.12 10.76 10.38
CA ASP A 334 -42.39 11.50 11.62
C ASP A 334 -43.20 10.60 12.56
N LEU A 335 -42.61 10.23 13.71
CA LEU A 335 -43.34 9.58 14.80
C LEU A 335 -44.24 10.60 15.50
#